data_AF-A0A974AGX5-F1
#
_entry.id   AF-A0A974AGX5-F1
#
_cell.length_a   1.000
_cell.length_b   1.000
_cell.length_c   1.000
_cell.angle_alpha   90.00
_cell.angle_beta   90.00
_cell.angle_gamma   90.00
#
_symmetry.space_group_name_H-M   'P 1'
#
loop_
_entity.id
_entity.type
_entity.pdbx_description
1 polymer ?
#
loop_
_entity_poly.entity_id
_entity_poly.type
_entity_poly.pdbx_seq_one_letter_code
_entity_poly.pdbx_strand_id
1 'polypeptide(L)'
;MKDKDLKPDMRARMAARLAELDRSPITAAANVGLERTYIRDFINGKKASIRSDKHEQVARALDWTVADLLGAGTSPIKVTPGFTAAFAEPSPSTFVPGNQLVGVRDFPIYAAAHGGEGFMIVHTDVMEWVKRPVILEGVPDSYGVLVVGESMVPAYRPGDMALVHPRRPPERDTDVILYDHDPRTGDAKSMIKRLVGFNDRSLKLEQYNPAKTFSEHRADWPICHQVVGMYKGRR
;
A
#
# COMPACT_ATOMS: atom_id res chain seq x y z
N MET A 1 -38.27 44.28 34.99
CA MET A 1 -37.36 43.21 35.45
C MET A 1 -37.19 42.21 34.32
N LYS A 2 -36.03 42.22 33.64
CA LYS A 2 -35.60 41.25 32.63
C LYS A 2 -34.15 40.92 32.95
N ASP A 3 -33.94 39.95 33.83
CA ASP A 3 -32.64 39.34 34.08
C ASP A 3 -32.78 37.85 33.79
N LYS A 4 -32.06 37.37 32.78
CA LYS A 4 -31.80 35.95 32.51
C LYS A 4 -30.42 35.82 31.87
N ASP A 5 -29.42 35.77 32.76
CA ASP A 5 -28.32 34.80 32.74
C ASP A 5 -27.38 34.80 31.52
N LEU A 6 -26.52 35.81 31.50
CA LEU A 6 -25.05 35.74 31.39
C LEU A 6 -24.43 34.43 30.85
N LYS A 7 -24.52 34.18 29.54
CA LYS A 7 -23.48 33.38 28.85
C LYS A 7 -22.17 34.15 28.97
N PRO A 8 -21.02 33.53 29.33
CA PRO A 8 -19.76 34.26 29.35
C PRO A 8 -19.50 34.81 27.95
N ASP A 9 -19.52 36.13 27.83
CA ASP A 9 -19.43 36.84 26.55
C ASP A 9 -18.16 36.36 25.83
N MET A 10 -18.27 36.03 24.53
CA MET A 10 -17.18 35.42 23.74
C MET A 10 -15.87 36.24 23.87
N ARG A 11 -16.02 37.55 24.04
CA ARG A 11 -14.94 38.53 24.30
C ARG A 11 -14.18 38.26 25.59
N ALA A 12 -14.88 38.03 26.71
CA ALA A 12 -14.26 37.80 28.02
C ALA A 12 -13.42 36.52 28.01
N ARG A 13 -13.91 35.48 27.32
CA ARG A 13 -13.20 34.20 27.16
C ARG A 13 -11.95 34.35 26.29
N MET A 14 -12.05 35.08 25.18
CA MET A 14 -10.89 35.36 24.32
C MET A 14 -9.83 36.19 25.05
N ALA A 15 -10.23 37.19 25.85
CA ALA A 15 -9.31 38.00 26.64
C ALA A 15 -8.59 37.19 27.73
N ALA A 16 -9.31 36.34 28.46
CA ALA A 16 -8.73 35.44 29.46
C ALA A 16 -7.72 34.47 28.83
N ARG A 17 -8.05 33.90 27.65
CA ARG A 17 -7.16 32.97 26.95
C ARG A 17 -5.88 33.62 26.44
N LEU A 18 -5.96 34.87 25.96
CA LEU A 18 -4.76 35.62 25.56
C LEU A 18 -3.84 35.90 26.74
N ALA A 19 -4.41 36.16 27.93
CA ALA A 19 -3.64 36.32 29.16
C ALA A 19 -2.98 35.00 29.60
N GLU A 20 -3.67 33.86 29.49
CA GLU A 20 -3.09 32.53 29.78
C GLU A 20 -1.91 32.18 28.85
N LEU A 21 -2.01 32.56 27.58
CA LEU A 21 -0.97 32.27 26.58
C LEU A 21 0.19 33.28 26.60
N ASP A 22 0.12 34.29 27.47
CA ASP A 22 1.06 35.43 27.53
C ASP A 22 1.28 36.09 26.16
N ARG A 23 0.19 36.18 25.36
CA ARG A 23 0.22 36.70 23.98
C ARG A 23 -0.57 37.99 23.87
N SER A 24 0.06 39.01 23.27
CA SER A 24 -0.66 40.23 22.90
C SER A 24 -1.69 39.96 21.79
N PRO A 25 -2.90 40.55 21.84
CA PRO A 25 -3.93 40.39 20.81
C PRO A 25 -3.44 40.73 19.40
N ILE A 26 -2.47 41.65 19.28
CA ILE A 26 -1.86 42.04 18.00
C ILE A 26 -0.99 40.91 17.44
N THR A 27 -0.14 40.34 18.30
CA THR A 27 0.79 39.27 17.92
C THR A 27 0.01 38.01 17.53
N ALA A 28 -1.06 37.70 18.27
CA ALA A 28 -1.95 36.58 17.95
C ALA A 28 -2.62 36.74 16.57
N ALA A 29 -3.08 37.95 16.21
CA ALA A 29 -3.69 38.19 14.90
C ALA A 29 -2.67 38.08 13.75
N ALA A 30 -1.48 38.65 13.94
CA ALA A 30 -0.43 38.67 12.93
C ALA A 30 0.05 37.26 12.56
N ASN A 31 0.15 36.35 13.53
CA ASN A 31 0.62 34.99 13.32
C ASN A 31 -0.30 34.13 12.44
N VAL A 32 -1.55 34.53 12.26
CA VAL A 32 -2.55 33.78 11.47
C VAL A 32 -3.03 34.54 10.24
N GLY A 33 -2.33 35.61 9.86
CA GLY A 33 -2.65 36.43 8.70
C GLY A 33 -3.94 37.24 8.84
N LEU A 34 -4.38 37.51 10.07
CA LEU A 34 -5.47 38.44 10.37
C LEU A 34 -4.92 39.87 10.48
N GLU A 35 -5.79 40.85 10.25
CA GLU A 35 -5.45 42.25 10.45
C GLU A 35 -5.08 42.50 11.93
N ARG A 36 -4.00 43.24 12.16
CA ARG A 36 -3.32 43.37 13.46
C ARG A 36 -4.21 43.88 14.59
N THR A 37 -5.20 44.72 14.29
CA THR A 37 -6.14 45.23 15.31
C THR A 37 -7.42 44.41 15.40
N TYR A 38 -7.65 43.44 14.52
CA TYR A 38 -8.91 42.70 14.40
C TYR A 38 -9.36 42.02 15.70
N ILE A 39 -8.44 41.30 16.37
CA ILE A 39 -8.74 40.63 17.65
C ILE A 39 -8.93 41.66 18.77
N ARG A 40 -8.13 42.73 18.78
CA ARG A 40 -8.23 43.83 19.75
C ARG A 40 -9.55 44.60 19.62
N ASP A 41 -9.98 44.91 18.41
CA ASP A 41 -11.22 45.65 18.13
C ASP A 41 -12.46 44.83 18.48
N PHE A 42 -12.38 43.50 18.38
CA PHE A 42 -13.43 42.61 18.85
C PHE A 42 -13.52 42.57 20.39
N ILE A 43 -12.38 42.46 21.09
CA ILE A 43 -12.32 42.48 22.56
C ILE A 43 -12.78 43.83 23.12
N ASN A 44 -12.36 44.94 22.52
CA ASN A 44 -12.75 46.30 22.92
C ASN A 44 -14.19 46.68 22.53
N GLY A 45 -14.95 45.77 21.92
CA GLY A 45 -16.36 45.94 21.65
C GLY A 45 -16.73 46.81 20.45
N LYS A 46 -15.76 47.27 19.64
CA LYS A 46 -16.02 48.01 18.38
C LYS A 46 -16.71 47.13 17.33
N LYS A 47 -16.54 45.81 17.39
CA LYS A 47 -17.26 44.83 16.55
C LYS A 47 -18.15 43.93 17.38
N ALA A 48 -19.44 43.87 17.01
CA ALA A 48 -20.46 43.08 17.71
C ALA A 48 -20.32 41.56 17.49
N SER A 49 -19.77 41.13 16.35
CA SER A 49 -19.60 39.72 16.01
C SER A 49 -18.39 39.50 15.11
N ILE A 50 -17.79 38.31 15.20
CA ILE A 50 -16.76 37.83 14.27
C ILE A 50 -17.48 37.21 13.07
N ARG A 51 -17.04 37.54 11.86
CA ARG A 51 -17.62 36.94 10.65
C ARG A 51 -17.30 35.44 10.57
N SER A 52 -18.22 34.67 9.99
CA SER A 52 -18.15 33.21 9.90
C SER A 52 -16.89 32.68 9.22
N ASP A 53 -16.42 33.38 8.19
CA ASP A 53 -15.22 33.10 7.41
C ASP A 53 -13.90 33.27 8.19
N LYS A 54 -13.93 33.97 9.34
CA LYS A 54 -12.73 34.27 10.14
C LYS A 54 -12.65 33.48 11.45
N HIS A 55 -13.65 32.68 11.78
CA HIS A 55 -13.63 31.89 13.02
C HIS A 55 -12.46 30.91 13.09
N GLU A 56 -12.12 30.25 11.99
CA GLU A 56 -11.01 29.29 11.98
C GLU A 56 -9.66 29.97 12.24
N GLN A 57 -9.45 31.15 11.66
CA GLN A 57 -8.22 31.92 11.85
C GLN A 57 -8.11 32.46 13.28
N VAL A 58 -9.22 32.93 13.86
CA VAL A 58 -9.26 33.40 15.25
C VAL A 58 -9.09 32.23 16.24
N ALA A 59 -9.67 31.07 15.96
CA ALA A 59 -9.52 29.88 16.81
C ALA A 59 -8.07 29.40 16.82
N ARG A 60 -7.41 29.33 15.66
CA ARG A 60 -5.98 29.02 15.55
C ARG A 60 -5.09 30.04 16.28
N ALA A 61 -5.45 31.32 16.27
CA ALA A 61 -4.69 32.36 16.98
C ALA A 61 -4.70 32.17 18.51
N LEU A 62 -5.73 31.50 19.04
CA LEU A 62 -5.98 31.30 20.47
C LEU A 62 -5.70 29.87 20.95
N ASP A 63 -5.10 29.03 20.09
CA ASP A 63 -4.91 27.60 20.33
C ASP A 63 -6.23 26.91 20.76
N TRP A 64 -7.31 27.25 20.06
CA TRP A 64 -8.67 26.75 20.27
C TRP A 64 -9.23 26.10 19.01
N THR A 65 -10.25 25.27 19.19
CA THR A 65 -11.09 24.82 18.08
C THR A 65 -12.19 25.84 17.78
N VAL A 66 -12.79 25.79 16.59
CA VAL A 66 -13.93 26.65 16.22
C VAL A 66 -15.13 26.41 17.17
N ALA A 67 -15.27 25.19 17.71
CA ALA A 67 -16.29 24.84 18.69
C ALA A 67 -16.05 25.52 20.05
N ASP A 68 -14.79 25.57 20.51
CA ASP A 68 -14.39 26.27 21.73
C ASP A 68 -14.62 27.79 21.62
N LEU A 69 -14.28 28.37 20.46
CA LEU A 69 -14.48 29.79 20.17
C LEU A 69 -15.97 30.18 20.23
N LEU A 70 -16.85 29.35 19.66
CA LEU A 70 -18.30 29.58 19.62
C LEU A 70 -19.00 29.19 20.94
N GLY A 71 -18.28 28.62 21.90
CA GLY A 71 -18.80 28.22 23.21
C GLY A 71 -19.64 26.94 23.20
N ALA A 72 -19.48 26.10 22.19
CA ALA A 72 -20.10 24.79 22.11
C ALA A 72 -19.07 23.73 22.53
N GLY A 73 -18.87 23.58 23.84
CA GLY A 73 -18.19 22.40 24.40
C GLY A 73 -16.88 22.71 25.11
N THR A 74 -16.96 22.92 26.43
CA THR A 74 -15.82 22.70 27.32
C THR A 74 -15.46 21.22 27.27
N SER A 75 -14.28 20.90 26.74
CA SER A 75 -13.47 19.80 27.29
C SER A 75 -12.00 20.14 27.09
N PRO A 76 -11.30 20.61 28.14
CA PRO A 76 -9.85 20.67 28.08
C PRO A 76 -9.31 19.25 27.93
N ILE A 77 -8.41 19.04 26.98
CA ILE A 77 -7.65 17.79 26.85
C ILE A 77 -6.81 17.65 28.13
N LYS A 78 -7.28 16.85 29.09
CA LYS A 78 -6.49 16.43 30.24
C LYS A 78 -5.45 15.43 29.75
N VAL A 79 -4.20 15.87 29.70
CA VAL A 79 -3.05 14.97 29.59
C VAL A 79 -2.78 14.42 30.98
N THR A 80 -3.17 13.17 31.24
CA THR A 80 -2.90 12.47 32.52
C THR A 80 -1.69 11.55 32.34
N PRO A 81 -0.60 11.68 33.11
CA PRO A 81 0.41 10.63 33.20
C PRO A 81 -0.17 9.52 34.08
N GLY A 82 -0.64 8.45 33.43
CA GLY A 82 -1.31 7.32 34.08
C GLY A 82 -2.36 6.73 33.16
N PHE A 83 -1.92 5.91 32.20
CA PHE A 83 -2.83 5.18 31.32
C PHE A 83 -3.34 3.94 32.06
N THR A 84 -4.39 4.08 32.85
CA THR A 84 -5.29 2.95 33.11
C THR A 84 -6.38 3.01 32.06
N ALA A 85 -6.19 2.22 31.00
CA ALA A 85 -7.21 1.97 30.00
C ALA A 85 -8.46 1.44 30.71
N ALA A 86 -9.52 2.24 30.76
CA ALA A 86 -10.84 1.70 31.00
C ALA A 86 -11.14 0.78 29.81
N PHE A 87 -11.22 -0.52 30.07
CA PHE A 87 -11.67 -1.49 29.09
C PHE A 87 -13.09 -1.09 28.67
N ALA A 88 -13.22 -0.41 27.53
CA ALA A 88 -14.47 -0.39 26.81
C ALA A 88 -14.90 -1.85 26.64
N GLU A 89 -16.18 -2.16 26.88
CA GLU A 89 -16.69 -3.50 26.62
C GLU A 89 -16.22 -3.93 25.23
N PRO A 90 -15.52 -5.07 25.11
CA PRO A 90 -14.99 -5.48 23.84
C PRO A 90 -16.16 -5.61 22.88
N SER A 91 -16.12 -4.83 21.80
CA SER A 91 -16.94 -5.08 20.62
C SER A 91 -16.89 -6.59 20.38
N PRO A 92 -18.03 -7.28 20.18
CA PRO A 92 -18.02 -8.73 20.04
C PRO A 92 -16.99 -9.09 18.98
N SER A 93 -15.92 -9.75 19.42
CA SER A 93 -14.84 -10.16 18.55
C SER A 93 -15.48 -11.06 17.51
N THR A 94 -15.52 -10.61 16.26
CA THR A 94 -15.99 -11.45 15.18
C THR A 94 -14.97 -12.58 15.04
N PHE A 95 -15.37 -13.78 15.46
CA PHE A 95 -14.58 -14.97 15.26
C PHE A 95 -14.53 -15.23 13.76
N VAL A 96 -13.45 -14.80 13.10
CA VAL A 96 -13.12 -15.25 11.75
C VAL A 96 -12.59 -16.67 11.91
N PRO A 97 -13.32 -17.70 11.44
CA PRO A 97 -12.86 -19.07 11.56
C PRO A 97 -11.48 -19.21 10.88
N GLY A 98 -10.61 -20.06 11.41
CA GLY A 98 -9.22 -20.18 10.92
C GLY A 98 -9.12 -20.48 9.41
N ASN A 99 -10.11 -21.17 8.84
CA ASN A 99 -10.19 -21.44 7.41
C ASN A 99 -10.55 -20.20 6.54
N GLN A 100 -11.05 -19.12 7.14
CA GLN A 100 -11.27 -17.82 6.49
C GLN A 100 -10.05 -16.90 6.67
N LEU A 101 -9.18 -17.17 7.65
CA LEU A 101 -7.89 -16.50 7.82
C LEU A 101 -6.83 -17.06 6.85
N VAL A 102 -6.90 -18.36 6.58
CA VAL A 102 -6.06 -19.05 5.61
C VAL A 102 -6.78 -19.01 4.26
N GLY A 103 -6.44 -18.03 3.41
CA GLY A 103 -6.99 -17.92 2.06
C GLY A 103 -6.95 -19.25 1.28
N VAL A 104 -7.92 -19.42 0.38
CA VAL A 104 -8.10 -20.65 -0.42
C VAL A 104 -6.77 -21.04 -1.08
N ARG A 105 -6.45 -22.34 -1.07
CA ARG A 105 -5.29 -22.88 -1.80
C ARG A 105 -5.66 -23.05 -3.28
N ASP A 106 -5.76 -21.94 -3.98
CA ASP A 106 -6.23 -21.84 -5.36
C ASP A 106 -5.11 -21.52 -6.36
N PHE A 107 -3.85 -21.59 -5.93
CA PHE A 107 -2.69 -21.30 -6.76
C PHE A 107 -1.96 -22.60 -7.15
N PRO A 108 -2.03 -23.01 -8.43
CA PRO A 108 -1.39 -24.24 -8.89
C PRO A 108 0.11 -24.03 -9.08
N ILE A 109 0.91 -25.02 -8.65
CA ILE A 109 2.33 -25.13 -8.93
C ILE A 109 2.54 -26.33 -9.85
N TYR A 110 3.14 -26.08 -11.01
CA TYR A 110 3.49 -27.12 -11.97
C TYR A 110 4.89 -27.65 -11.71
N ALA A 111 5.05 -28.97 -11.80
CA ALA A 111 6.35 -29.59 -11.84
C ALA A 111 6.99 -29.36 -13.21
N ALA A 112 8.31 -29.18 -13.21
CA ALA A 112 9.08 -29.23 -14.43
C ALA A 112 10.15 -30.33 -14.32
N ALA A 113 10.47 -30.98 -15.43
CA ALA A 113 11.60 -31.88 -15.57
C ALA A 113 12.71 -31.20 -16.38
N HIS A 114 13.96 -31.66 -16.22
CA HIS A 114 15.07 -31.16 -17.03
C HIS A 114 14.87 -31.61 -18.49
N GLY A 115 14.75 -30.66 -19.40
CA GLY A 115 14.57 -30.89 -20.84
C GLY A 115 15.82 -30.52 -21.62
N GLY A 116 16.86 -31.37 -21.58
CA GLY A 116 18.05 -31.21 -22.44
C GLY A 116 18.72 -29.83 -22.37
N GLU A 117 19.13 -29.28 -23.51
CA GLU A 117 19.95 -28.05 -23.70
C GLU A 117 19.37 -26.75 -23.08
N GLY A 118 19.23 -26.67 -21.76
CA GLY A 118 18.81 -25.46 -21.05
C GLY A 118 17.30 -25.20 -21.02
N PHE A 119 16.49 -26.18 -21.43
CA PHE A 119 15.03 -26.15 -21.36
C PHE A 119 14.52 -27.02 -20.22
N MET A 120 13.27 -26.79 -19.83
CA MET A 120 12.54 -27.57 -18.83
C MET A 120 11.24 -28.04 -19.47
N ILE A 121 10.83 -29.27 -19.21
CA ILE A 121 9.53 -29.78 -19.64
C ILE A 121 8.57 -29.50 -18.50
N VAL A 122 7.63 -28.59 -18.70
CA VAL A 122 6.59 -28.30 -17.70
C VAL A 122 5.43 -29.24 -17.97
N HIS A 123 5.09 -30.05 -16.95
CA HIS A 123 4.00 -31.00 -17.06
C HIS A 123 2.65 -30.28 -16.97
N THR A 124 1.65 -30.84 -17.64
CA THR A 124 0.26 -30.34 -17.55
C THR A 124 -0.33 -30.56 -16.15
N ASP A 125 0.11 -31.60 -15.44
CA ASP A 125 -0.41 -31.93 -14.11
C ASP A 125 0.14 -31.01 -13.02
N VAL A 126 -0.77 -30.55 -12.16
CA VAL A 126 -0.43 -29.71 -11.00
C VAL A 126 0.25 -30.56 -9.93
N MET A 127 1.45 -30.15 -9.51
CA MET A 127 2.21 -30.79 -8.44
C MET A 127 1.65 -30.46 -7.06
N GLU A 128 1.37 -29.17 -6.80
CA GLU A 128 0.90 -28.70 -5.51
C GLU A 128 -0.06 -27.52 -5.68
N TRP A 129 -1.07 -27.44 -4.80
CA TRP A 129 -1.94 -26.28 -4.65
C TRP A 129 -1.57 -25.53 -3.38
N VAL A 130 -1.14 -24.29 -3.51
CA VAL A 130 -0.74 -23.42 -2.39
C VAL A 130 -1.67 -22.22 -2.28
N LYS A 131 -1.54 -21.48 -1.17
CA LYS A 131 -2.21 -20.18 -1.04
C LYS A 131 -1.63 -19.23 -2.08
N ARG A 132 -2.50 -18.55 -2.83
CA ARG A 132 -2.12 -17.53 -3.79
C ARG A 132 -1.27 -16.43 -3.14
N PRO A 133 -0.07 -16.15 -3.69
CA PRO A 133 0.74 -15.02 -3.25
C PRO A 133 -0.03 -13.70 -3.39
N VAL A 134 0.17 -12.77 -2.45
CA VAL A 134 -0.50 -11.45 -2.46
C VAL A 134 -0.24 -10.70 -3.78
N ILE A 135 0.97 -10.82 -4.34
CA ILE A 135 1.33 -10.20 -5.62
C ILE A 135 0.55 -10.76 -6.84
N LEU A 136 -0.17 -11.86 -6.67
CA LEU A 136 -0.98 -12.53 -7.69
C LEU A 136 -2.45 -12.66 -7.27
N GLU A 137 -2.87 -11.97 -6.20
CA GLU A 137 -4.27 -11.90 -5.80
C GLU A 137 -5.12 -11.30 -6.92
N GLY A 138 -6.25 -11.95 -7.22
CA GLY A 138 -7.15 -11.53 -8.29
C GLY A 138 -6.55 -11.65 -9.71
N VAL A 139 -5.36 -12.26 -9.88
CA VAL A 139 -4.77 -12.52 -11.20
C VAL A 139 -5.26 -13.88 -11.71
N PRO A 140 -6.32 -13.94 -12.51
CA PRO A 140 -6.78 -15.19 -13.09
C PRO A 140 -5.67 -15.87 -13.88
N ASP A 141 -5.70 -17.20 -13.88
CA ASP A 141 -4.73 -18.05 -14.56
C ASP A 141 -3.29 -17.97 -14.05
N SER A 142 -2.97 -17.20 -13.00
CA SER A 142 -1.61 -17.18 -12.42
C SER A 142 -1.22 -18.54 -11.86
N TYR A 143 0.08 -18.86 -11.94
CA TYR A 143 0.58 -20.16 -11.54
C TYR A 143 2.04 -20.12 -11.10
N GLY A 144 2.48 -21.17 -10.44
CA GLY A 144 3.87 -21.40 -10.06
C GLY A 144 4.54 -22.44 -10.96
N VAL A 145 5.84 -22.33 -11.16
CA VAL A 145 6.65 -23.37 -11.81
C VAL A 145 7.85 -23.71 -10.95
N LEU A 146 8.04 -25.00 -10.69
CA LEU A 146 9.24 -25.50 -10.02
C LEU A 146 10.45 -25.42 -10.98
N VAL A 147 11.46 -24.65 -10.60
CA VAL A 147 12.69 -24.53 -11.39
C VAL A 147 13.58 -25.74 -11.13
N VAL A 148 14.00 -26.42 -12.21
CA VAL A 148 14.91 -27.59 -12.13
C VAL A 148 16.28 -27.30 -12.75
N GLY A 149 16.36 -26.37 -13.71
CA GLY A 149 17.61 -26.02 -14.36
C GLY A 149 18.48 -25.05 -13.55
N GLU A 150 19.80 -25.11 -13.77
CA GLU A 150 20.78 -24.22 -13.13
C GLU A 150 21.07 -22.94 -13.92
N SER A 151 20.48 -22.78 -15.11
CA SER A 151 20.83 -21.70 -16.05
C SER A 151 20.67 -20.28 -15.51
N MET A 152 19.82 -20.12 -14.50
CA MET A 152 19.51 -18.84 -13.87
C MET A 152 20.14 -18.66 -12.49
N VAL A 153 21.05 -19.54 -12.07
CA VAL A 153 21.82 -19.34 -10.82
C VAL A 153 22.72 -18.10 -10.97
N PRO A 154 22.70 -17.13 -10.03
CA PRO A 154 22.16 -17.22 -8.67
C PRO A 154 20.71 -16.74 -8.46
N ALA A 155 20.06 -16.16 -9.47
CA ALA A 155 18.70 -15.62 -9.34
C ALA A 155 17.67 -16.72 -9.00
N TYR A 156 17.68 -17.82 -9.76
CA TYR A 156 16.86 -19.00 -9.50
C TYR A 156 17.75 -20.22 -9.32
N ARG A 157 17.51 -20.97 -8.25
CA ARG A 157 18.19 -22.24 -7.97
C ARG A 157 17.24 -23.40 -8.23
N PRO A 158 17.77 -24.61 -8.55
CA PRO A 158 16.95 -25.81 -8.56
C PRO A 158 16.17 -25.96 -7.24
N GLY A 159 14.87 -26.20 -7.36
CA GLY A 159 13.92 -26.26 -6.24
C GLY A 159 13.23 -24.93 -5.91
N ASP A 160 13.68 -23.79 -6.44
CA ASP A 160 12.96 -22.53 -6.30
C ASP A 160 11.66 -22.57 -7.13
N MET A 161 10.62 -21.90 -6.65
CA MET A 161 9.33 -21.80 -7.34
C MET A 161 9.19 -20.40 -7.94
N ALA A 162 9.13 -20.30 -9.27
CA ALA A 162 8.86 -19.06 -9.98
C ALA A 162 7.36 -18.76 -9.95
N LEU A 163 6.98 -17.52 -9.61
CA LEU A 163 5.59 -17.07 -9.54
C LEU A 163 5.26 -16.30 -10.82
N VAL A 164 4.34 -16.82 -11.63
CA VAL A 164 4.13 -16.39 -13.01
C VAL A 164 2.81 -15.61 -13.15
N HIS A 165 2.90 -14.46 -13.82
CA HIS A 165 1.75 -13.65 -14.21
C HIS A 165 1.52 -13.74 -15.73
N PRO A 166 0.57 -14.58 -16.20
CA PRO A 166 0.40 -14.84 -17.63
C PRO A 166 -0.15 -13.66 -18.43
N ARG A 167 -0.92 -12.79 -17.79
CA ARG A 167 -1.59 -11.66 -18.47
C ARG A 167 -0.78 -10.36 -18.51
N ARG A 168 0.44 -10.37 -17.96
CA ARG A 168 1.26 -9.16 -17.93
C ARG A 168 2.15 -9.18 -19.17
N PRO A 169 2.15 -8.11 -19.98
CA PRO A 169 2.97 -8.08 -21.19
C PRO A 169 4.46 -8.21 -20.82
N PRO A 170 5.28 -8.85 -21.68
CA PRO A 170 6.72 -8.93 -21.46
C PRO A 170 7.36 -7.55 -21.34
N GLU A 171 8.25 -7.39 -20.37
CA GLU A 171 8.94 -6.13 -20.07
C GLU A 171 10.46 -6.36 -20.12
N ARG A 172 11.21 -5.35 -20.59
CA ARG A 172 12.67 -5.44 -20.60
C ARG A 172 13.21 -5.50 -19.18
N ASP A 173 14.35 -6.17 -19.04
CA ASP A 173 15.04 -6.37 -17.77
C ASP A 173 14.21 -7.12 -16.71
N THR A 174 13.27 -7.96 -17.16
CA THR A 174 12.47 -8.80 -16.26
C THR A 174 12.68 -10.28 -16.52
N ASP A 175 12.48 -11.09 -15.48
CA ASP A 175 12.52 -12.54 -15.60
C ASP A 175 11.24 -13.05 -16.26
N VAL A 176 11.39 -13.96 -17.20
CA VAL A 176 10.29 -14.52 -17.98
C VAL A 176 10.41 -16.03 -18.07
N ILE A 177 9.26 -16.68 -18.18
CA ILE A 177 9.17 -18.07 -18.61
C ILE A 177 8.57 -18.11 -20.01
N LEU A 178 9.25 -18.81 -20.91
CA LEU A 178 8.83 -19.01 -22.28
C LEU A 178 8.30 -20.43 -22.46
N TYR A 179 7.33 -20.60 -23.34
CA TYR A 179 6.84 -21.92 -23.78
C TYR A 179 6.74 -21.99 -25.29
N ASP A 180 6.98 -23.18 -25.83
CA ASP A 180 6.80 -23.50 -27.25
C ASP A 180 5.31 -23.64 -27.63
N HIS A 181 4.49 -24.14 -26.71
CA HIS A 181 3.03 -24.21 -26.84
C HIS A 181 2.34 -24.09 -25.48
N ASP A 182 1.00 -24.04 -25.46
CA ASP A 182 0.24 -23.90 -24.21
C ASP A 182 0.44 -25.13 -23.31
N PRO A 183 1.01 -24.99 -22.09
CA PRO A 183 1.24 -26.10 -21.17
C PRO A 183 -0.05 -26.79 -20.69
N ARG A 184 -1.23 -26.19 -20.93
CA ARG A 184 -2.54 -26.80 -20.64
C ARG A 184 -2.95 -27.84 -21.68
N THR A 185 -2.34 -27.81 -22.86
CA THR A 185 -2.67 -28.72 -23.98
C THR A 185 -1.80 -29.98 -23.99
N GLY A 186 -0.70 -29.96 -23.25
CA GLY A 186 0.25 -31.06 -23.14
C GLY A 186 1.54 -30.62 -22.46
N ASP A 187 2.47 -31.56 -22.29
CA ASP A 187 3.79 -31.28 -21.74
C ASP A 187 4.54 -30.31 -22.65
N ALA A 188 4.77 -29.11 -22.16
CA ALA A 188 5.35 -28.02 -22.94
C ALA A 188 6.84 -27.84 -22.63
N LYS A 189 7.61 -27.58 -23.70
CA LYS A 189 9.00 -27.19 -23.56
C LYS A 189 9.02 -25.74 -23.09
N SER A 190 9.79 -25.48 -22.05
CA SER A 190 9.85 -24.17 -21.41
C SER A 190 11.28 -23.76 -21.09
N MET A 191 11.50 -22.46 -20.88
CA MET A 191 12.75 -21.97 -20.30
C MET A 191 12.47 -20.76 -19.42
N ILE A 192 13.23 -20.64 -18.32
CA ILE A 192 13.29 -19.41 -17.53
C ILE A 192 14.58 -18.65 -17.89
N LYS A 193 14.44 -17.37 -18.22
CA LYS A 193 15.53 -16.46 -18.65
C LYS A 193 15.22 -15.03 -18.25
N ARG A 194 16.22 -14.15 -18.29
CA ARG A 194 16.02 -12.70 -18.23
C ARG A 194 15.78 -12.14 -19.62
N LEU A 195 14.70 -11.37 -19.80
CA LEU A 195 14.36 -10.73 -21.06
C LEU A 195 15.08 -9.37 -21.18
N VAL A 196 16.15 -9.31 -21.96
CA VAL A 196 16.94 -8.06 -22.15
C VAL A 196 16.32 -7.16 -23.23
N GLY A 197 15.61 -7.76 -24.18
CA GLY A 197 14.93 -7.03 -25.24
C GLY A 197 14.09 -7.95 -26.10
N PHE A 198 13.17 -7.37 -26.88
CA PHE A 198 12.36 -8.12 -27.83
C PHE A 198 11.87 -7.21 -28.96
N ASN A 199 11.50 -7.85 -30.06
CA ASN A 199 10.76 -7.28 -31.17
C ASN A 199 9.76 -8.33 -31.68
N ASP A 200 9.11 -8.06 -32.81
CA ASP A 200 8.07 -8.93 -33.37
C ASP A 200 8.60 -10.31 -33.84
N ARG A 201 9.91 -10.43 -34.10
CA ARG A 201 10.54 -11.65 -34.63
C ARG A 201 11.45 -12.36 -33.64
N SER A 202 12.06 -11.65 -32.71
CA SER A 202 13.06 -12.22 -31.80
C SER A 202 12.94 -11.74 -30.35
N LEU A 203 13.33 -12.64 -29.45
CA LEU A 203 13.45 -12.43 -28.02
C LEU A 203 14.93 -12.49 -27.66
N LYS A 204 15.48 -11.42 -27.10
CA LYS A 204 16.86 -11.35 -26.61
C LYS A 204 16.87 -11.74 -25.14
N LEU A 205 17.45 -12.89 -24.86
CA LEU A 205 17.42 -13.56 -23.57
C LEU A 205 18.83 -13.60 -22.96
N GLU A 206 18.88 -13.52 -21.65
CA GLU A 206 20.09 -13.68 -20.85
C GLU A 206 19.92 -14.82 -19.84
N GLN A 207 20.97 -15.60 -19.70
CA GLN A 207 21.15 -16.57 -18.64
C GLN A 207 22.39 -16.24 -17.83
N TYR A 208 22.43 -16.68 -16.58
CA TYR A 208 23.52 -16.40 -15.65
C TYR A 208 24.55 -17.52 -15.57
N ASN A 209 24.18 -18.77 -15.91
CA ASN A 209 25.08 -19.91 -15.78
C ASN A 209 24.98 -20.91 -16.98
N PRO A 210 26.01 -21.03 -17.83
CA PRO A 210 27.09 -20.05 -17.99
C PRO A 210 26.52 -18.69 -18.39
N ALA A 211 27.18 -17.59 -18.00
CA ALA A 211 26.73 -16.25 -18.35
C ALA A 211 26.75 -16.07 -19.88
N LYS A 212 25.56 -15.88 -20.46
CA LYS A 212 25.41 -15.77 -21.91
C LYS A 212 24.16 -14.98 -22.25
N THR A 213 24.29 -14.10 -23.23
CA THR A 213 23.15 -13.47 -23.90
C THR A 213 22.99 -14.10 -25.28
N PHE A 214 21.77 -14.47 -25.64
CA PHE A 214 21.45 -15.06 -26.93
C PHE A 214 20.09 -14.57 -27.43
N SER A 215 19.69 -14.98 -28.62
CA SER A 215 18.40 -14.59 -29.21
C SER A 215 17.68 -15.82 -29.73
N GLU A 216 16.38 -15.85 -29.45
CA GLU A 216 15.47 -16.90 -29.87
C GLU A 216 14.42 -16.31 -30.82
N HIS A 217 13.88 -17.14 -31.71
CA HIS A 217 12.79 -16.72 -32.58
C HIS A 217 11.47 -16.72 -31.82
N ARG A 218 10.70 -15.64 -31.95
CA ARG A 218 9.38 -15.52 -31.30
C ARG A 218 8.37 -16.57 -31.79
N ALA A 219 8.56 -17.07 -33.01
CA ALA A 219 7.73 -18.13 -33.57
C ALA A 219 7.90 -19.48 -32.86
N ASP A 220 9.11 -19.78 -32.36
CA ASP A 220 9.41 -21.01 -31.62
C ASP A 220 8.99 -20.91 -30.15
N TRP A 221 8.79 -19.68 -29.67
CA TRP A 221 8.41 -19.35 -28.29
C TRP A 221 7.24 -18.36 -28.28
N PRO A 222 6.05 -18.78 -28.73
CA PRO A 222 4.90 -17.89 -28.88
C PRO A 222 4.38 -17.36 -27.54
N ILE A 223 4.63 -18.09 -26.45
CA ILE A 223 4.19 -17.73 -25.11
C ILE A 223 5.38 -17.21 -24.31
N CYS A 224 5.25 -16.01 -23.76
CA CYS A 224 6.22 -15.38 -22.89
C CYS A 224 5.49 -14.75 -21.71
N HIS A 225 5.56 -15.38 -20.55
CA HIS A 225 4.92 -14.92 -19.34
C HIS A 225 5.94 -14.34 -18.38
N GLN A 226 5.56 -13.27 -17.68
CA GLN A 226 6.46 -12.61 -16.74
C GLN A 226 6.49 -13.34 -15.39
N VAL A 227 7.68 -13.49 -14.83
CA VAL A 227 7.88 -13.94 -13.45
C VAL A 227 7.89 -12.70 -12.55
N VAL A 228 6.94 -12.65 -11.62
CA VAL A 228 6.72 -11.47 -10.74
C VAL A 228 7.25 -11.67 -9.33
N GLY A 229 7.70 -12.87 -9.01
CA GLY A 229 8.29 -13.20 -7.71
C GLY A 229 8.76 -14.64 -7.66
N MET A 230 9.27 -15.03 -6.50
CA MET A 230 9.73 -16.39 -6.26
C MET A 230 9.51 -16.83 -4.82
N TYR A 231 9.35 -18.13 -4.62
CA TYR A 231 9.54 -18.78 -3.33
C TYR A 231 10.80 -19.62 -3.35
N LYS A 232 11.61 -19.52 -2.30
CA LYS A 232 12.76 -20.39 -2.13
C LYS A 232 12.29 -21.81 -1.81
N GLY A 233 12.90 -22.80 -2.47
CA GLY A 233 12.63 -24.21 -2.19
C GLY A 233 12.85 -24.51 -0.70
N ARG A 234 11.95 -25.30 -0.11
CA ARG A 234 12.15 -25.83 1.25
C ARG A 234 13.25 -26.88 1.15
N ARG A 235 14.43 -26.56 1.69
CA ARG A 235 15.51 -27.54 1.87
C ARG A 235 15.24 -28.43 3.07
#